data_AF-A0A753BAT0-F1
#
_entry.id   AF-A0A753BAT0-F1
#
_cell.length_a   1.000
_cell.length_b   1.000
_cell.length_c   1.000
_cell.angle_alpha   90.00
_cell.angle_beta   90.00
_cell.angle_gamma   90.00
#
_symmetry.space_group_name_H-M   'P 1'
#
loop_
_entity.id
_entity.type
_entity.pdbx_description
1 polymer ?
#
loop_
_entity_poly.entity_id
_entity_poly.type
_entity_poly.pdbx_seq_one_letter_code
_entity_poly.pdbx_strand_id
1 'polypeptide(L)'
;MTYDNSLFFIKEQIKAFEFVLFDCQKKLEFKKAEQSNVEGGIAELKSENNKLRDSKNPSMAIQEAYLRAKINLENKIEDIDQAISEVIQTRLDLDTLHIRFKRLQAARKLLPTNILSQDDIRKLASLNSGLVSRLEKYTFSSFSPELIEISRENYQPTREGYDIGFDTSASDGIRIIWGYLISLFAVGHEFSTNHPGVVIFDEPRQQEANKVSFAELLKDAAQTSKNGGQIIFATSEEESVLRAALEGEQYTIAAFDKIDGKLIRKFPTSA
;
A
#
# COMPACT_ATOMS: atom_id res chain seq x y z
N MET A 1 21.48 28.66 -2.62
CA MET A 1 21.44 27.37 -1.88
C MET A 1 20.34 27.49 -0.84
N THR A 2 19.32 26.65 -0.90
CA THR A 2 18.26 26.60 0.13
C THR A 2 18.81 26.00 1.42
N TYR A 3 18.35 26.50 2.56
CA TYR A 3 18.77 26.01 3.90
C TYR A 3 18.65 24.49 4.04
N ASP A 4 17.63 23.89 3.41
CA ASP A 4 17.41 22.45 3.41
C ASP A 4 18.50 21.65 2.68
N ASN A 5 19.05 22.18 1.58
CA ASN A 5 20.15 21.53 0.86
C ASN A 5 21.45 21.57 1.67
N SER A 6 21.69 22.67 2.41
CA SER A 6 22.84 22.77 3.31
C SER A 6 22.71 21.84 4.51
N LEU A 7 21.51 21.72 5.09
CA LEU A 7 21.25 20.81 6.21
C LEU A 7 21.39 19.34 5.79
N PHE A 8 20.91 18.99 4.60
CA PHE A 8 21.08 17.65 4.02
C PHE A 8 22.56 17.32 3.80
N PHE A 9 23.32 18.25 3.22
CA PHE A 9 24.76 18.06 2.99
C PHE A 9 25.55 17.85 4.29
N ILE A 10 25.25 18.62 5.34
CA ILE A 10 25.86 18.45 6.66
C ILE A 10 25.50 17.09 7.27
N LYS A 11 24.25 16.63 7.14
CA LYS A 11 23.85 15.30 7.63
C LYS A 11 24.58 14.17 6.91
N GLU A 12 24.77 14.28 5.60
CA GLU A 12 25.53 13.29 4.83
C GLU A 12 27.03 13.32 5.20
N GLN A 13 27.60 14.50 5.46
CA GLN A 13 28.96 14.60 5.99
C GLN A 13 29.11 13.97 7.38
N ILE A 14 28.15 14.20 8.29
CA ILE A 14 28.17 13.58 9.62
C ILE A 14 28.15 12.06 9.50
N LYS A 15 27.24 11.49 8.68
CA LYS A 15 27.21 10.04 8.44
C LYS A 15 28.53 9.50 7.88
N ALA A 16 29.16 10.25 6.97
CA ALA A 16 30.46 9.86 6.42
C ALA A 16 31.54 9.84 7.50
N PHE A 17 31.60 10.86 8.37
CA PHE A 17 32.54 10.89 9.48
C PHE A 17 32.25 9.83 10.55
N GLU A 18 30.99 9.54 10.85
CA GLU A 18 30.58 8.44 11.74
C GLU A 18 31.03 7.09 11.19
N PHE A 19 30.88 6.86 9.89
CA PHE A 19 31.36 5.65 9.22
C PHE A 19 32.89 5.51 9.31
N VAL A 20 33.63 6.59 9.03
CA VAL A 20 35.10 6.61 9.13
C VAL A 20 35.55 6.37 10.58
N LEU A 21 34.88 6.99 11.55
CA LEU A 21 35.18 6.81 12.97
C LEU A 21 34.96 5.36 13.40
N PHE A 22 33.86 4.74 12.97
CA PHE A 22 33.57 3.34 13.23
C PHE A 22 34.63 2.40 12.61
N ASP A 23 35.04 2.62 11.36
CA ASP A 23 36.09 1.83 10.70
C ASP A 23 37.46 1.99 11.39
N CYS A 24 37.82 3.21 11.78
CA CYS A 24 39.03 3.49 12.54
C CYS A 24 39.03 2.80 13.92
N GLN A 25 37.89 2.78 14.61
CA GLN A 25 37.74 2.07 15.89
C GLN A 25 37.93 0.55 15.72
N LYS A 26 37.29 -0.06 14.72
CA LYS A 26 37.46 -1.48 14.36
C LYS A 26 38.93 -1.82 14.07
N LYS A 27 39.61 -0.98 13.29
CA LYS A 27 41.05 -1.16 12.98
C LYS A 27 41.92 -1.06 14.22
N LEU A 28 41.61 -0.13 15.12
CA LEU A 28 42.33 0.02 16.38
C LEU A 28 42.15 -1.20 17.28
N GLU A 29 40.94 -1.75 17.40
CA GLU A 29 40.69 -2.99 18.15
C GLU A 29 41.50 -4.17 17.59
N PHE A 30 41.51 -4.34 16.26
CA PHE A 30 42.30 -5.38 15.61
C PHE A 30 43.80 -5.22 15.90
N LYS A 31 44.34 -3.99 15.80
CA LYS A 31 45.76 -3.72 16.07
C LYS A 31 46.13 -3.92 17.54
N LYS A 32 45.23 -3.58 18.48
CA LYS A 32 45.43 -3.86 19.91
C LYS A 32 45.49 -5.36 20.21
N ALA A 33 44.61 -6.15 19.57
CA ALA A 33 44.65 -7.61 19.70
C ALA A 33 45.95 -8.21 19.13
N GLU A 34 46.39 -7.73 17.97
CA GLU A 34 47.67 -8.13 17.35
C GLU A 34 48.86 -7.79 18.25
N GLN A 35 48.90 -6.57 18.80
CA GLN A 35 49.93 -6.15 19.76
C GLN A 35 49.96 -7.05 20.99
N SER A 36 48.80 -7.32 21.59
CA SER A 36 48.71 -8.18 22.78
C SER A 36 49.21 -9.60 22.53
N ASN A 37 48.94 -10.16 21.34
CA ASN A 37 49.45 -11.48 20.95
C ASN A 37 50.98 -11.49 20.81
N VAL A 38 51.56 -10.46 20.19
CA VAL A 38 53.02 -10.35 20.04
C VAL A 38 53.70 -10.16 21.40
N GLU A 39 53.14 -9.32 22.27
CA GLU A 39 53.65 -9.11 23.63
C GLU A 39 53.60 -10.41 24.46
N GLY A 40 52.52 -11.19 24.33
CA GLY A 40 52.40 -12.52 24.92
C GLY A 40 53.51 -13.47 24.45
N GLY A 41 53.73 -13.56 23.13
CA GLY A 41 54.80 -14.40 22.56
C GLY A 41 56.20 -13.99 23.01
N ILE A 42 56.47 -12.69 23.13
CA ILE A 42 57.75 -12.18 23.66
C ILE A 42 57.93 -12.57 25.13
N ALA A 43 56.87 -12.48 25.94
CA ALA A 43 56.92 -12.85 27.36
C ALA A 43 57.19 -14.35 27.55
N GLU A 44 56.57 -15.20 26.74
CA GLU A 44 56.81 -16.64 26.72
C GLU A 44 58.26 -16.98 26.37
N LEU A 45 58.78 -16.43 25.27
CA LEU A 45 60.16 -16.66 24.82
C LEU A 45 61.21 -16.20 25.85
N LYS A 46 60.95 -15.10 26.55
CA LYS A 46 61.80 -14.61 27.65
C LYS A 46 61.76 -15.55 28.85
N SER A 47 60.58 -16.03 29.22
CA SER A 47 60.39 -17.00 30.31
C SER A 47 61.11 -18.31 30.01
N GLU A 48 61.03 -18.80 28.78
CA GLU A 48 61.71 -20.00 28.32
C GLU A 48 63.25 -19.84 28.33
N ASN A 49 63.77 -18.73 27.81
CA ASN A 49 65.20 -18.43 27.85
C ASN A 49 65.76 -18.38 29.28
N ASN A 50 65.06 -17.72 30.20
CA ASN A 50 65.50 -17.63 31.60
C ASN A 50 65.51 -19.01 32.27
N LYS A 51 64.50 -19.86 32.02
CA LYS A 51 64.45 -21.24 32.56
C LYS A 51 65.57 -22.13 32.03
N LEU A 52 65.89 -22.01 30.74
CA LEU A 52 67.00 -22.74 30.13
C LEU A 52 68.35 -22.29 30.70
N ARG A 53 68.51 -20.99 30.98
CA ARG A 53 69.75 -20.41 31.53
C ARG A 53 69.97 -20.75 33.01
N ASP A 54 68.91 -20.77 33.81
CA ASP A 54 69.00 -20.94 35.27
C ASP A 54 68.90 -22.43 35.72
N SER A 55 68.75 -23.36 34.76
CA SER A 55 68.65 -24.80 35.02
C SER A 55 70.00 -25.39 35.45
N LYS A 56 70.03 -26.02 36.63
CA LYS A 56 71.19 -26.77 37.14
C LYS A 56 71.43 -28.12 36.45
N ASN A 57 70.49 -28.60 35.62
CA ASN A 57 70.57 -29.91 34.97
C ASN A 57 70.10 -29.82 33.50
N PRO A 58 71.01 -29.48 32.56
CA PRO A 58 70.67 -29.10 31.18
C PRO A 58 69.83 -30.14 30.42
N SER A 59 70.06 -31.43 30.65
CA SER A 59 69.34 -32.51 29.95
C SER A 59 67.86 -32.57 30.31
N MET A 60 67.49 -32.30 31.56
CA MET A 60 66.09 -32.37 32.01
C MET A 60 65.30 -31.14 31.56
N ALA A 61 65.93 -29.97 31.57
CA ALA A 61 65.33 -28.73 31.06
C ALA A 61 65.05 -28.79 29.55
N ILE A 62 65.93 -29.43 28.77
CA ILE A 62 65.71 -29.66 27.33
C ILE A 62 64.53 -30.60 27.09
N GLN A 63 64.37 -31.67 27.88
CA GLN A 63 63.23 -32.58 27.76
C GLN A 63 61.90 -31.91 28.14
N GLU A 64 61.90 -31.08 29.18
CA GLU A 64 60.72 -30.29 29.57
C GLU A 64 60.33 -29.26 28.51
N ALA A 65 61.31 -28.57 27.92
CA ALA A 65 61.08 -27.65 26.81
C ALA A 65 60.48 -28.37 25.59
N TYR A 66 60.99 -29.56 25.26
CA TYR A 66 60.44 -30.38 24.18
C TYR A 66 59.00 -30.83 24.45
N LEU A 67 58.69 -31.24 25.69
CA LEU A 67 57.33 -31.61 26.08
C LEU A 67 56.36 -30.41 26.01
N ARG A 68 56.78 -29.23 26.49
CA ARG A 68 55.99 -27.99 26.39
C ARG A 68 55.76 -27.60 24.93
N ALA A 69 56.79 -27.68 24.08
CA ALA A 69 56.65 -27.41 22.66
C ALA A 69 55.67 -28.38 21.99
N LYS A 70 55.69 -29.67 22.37
CA LYS A 70 54.73 -30.67 21.89
C LYS A 70 53.30 -30.34 22.32
N ILE A 71 53.06 -30.02 23.60
CA ILE A 71 51.72 -29.64 24.10
C ILE A 71 51.23 -28.37 23.40
N ASN A 72 52.09 -27.38 23.22
CA ASN A 72 51.72 -26.15 22.50
C ASN A 72 51.38 -26.42 21.02
N LEU A 73 52.04 -27.39 20.38
CA LEU A 73 51.70 -27.83 19.02
C LEU A 73 50.35 -28.54 18.99
N GLU A 74 50.07 -29.42 19.96
CA GLU A 74 48.77 -30.11 20.08
C GLU A 74 47.63 -29.11 20.28
N ASN A 75 47.78 -28.14 21.19
CA ASN A 75 46.78 -27.08 21.39
C ASN A 75 46.57 -26.24 20.13
N LYS A 76 47.65 -25.89 19.41
CA LYS A 76 47.54 -25.16 18.14
C LYS A 76 46.79 -25.95 17.06
N ILE A 77 46.94 -27.26 17.04
CA ILE A 77 46.18 -28.13 16.11
C ILE A 77 44.70 -28.09 16.48
N GLU A 78 44.37 -28.21 17.77
CA GLU A 78 42.99 -28.12 18.26
C GLU A 78 42.34 -26.76 17.95
N ASP A 79 43.07 -25.66 18.17
CA ASP A 79 42.61 -24.30 17.83
C ASP A 79 42.33 -24.17 16.32
N ILE A 80 43.19 -24.75 15.47
CA ILE A 80 43.01 -24.75 14.02
C ILE A 80 41.79 -25.58 13.62
N ASP A 81 41.59 -26.76 14.21
CA ASP A 81 40.44 -27.62 13.94
C ASP A 81 39.11 -26.96 14.36
N GLN A 82 39.11 -26.24 15.49
CA GLN A 82 37.97 -25.43 15.90
C GLN A 82 37.71 -24.29 14.91
N ALA A 83 38.75 -23.55 14.50
CA ALA A 83 38.60 -22.47 13.52
C ALA A 83 38.07 -22.98 12.17
N ILE A 84 38.52 -24.17 11.72
CA ILE A 84 37.99 -24.82 10.52
C ILE A 84 36.49 -25.12 10.68
N SER A 85 36.09 -25.65 11.83
CA SER A 85 34.69 -25.98 12.12
C SER A 85 33.80 -24.72 12.12
N GLU A 86 34.28 -23.62 12.71
CA GLU A 86 33.59 -22.33 12.71
C GLU A 86 33.43 -21.75 11.29
N VAL A 87 34.47 -21.86 10.46
CA VAL A 87 34.43 -21.45 9.05
C VAL A 87 33.41 -22.27 8.26
N ILE A 88 33.37 -23.59 8.47
CA ILE A 88 32.39 -24.47 7.83
C ILE A 88 30.97 -24.09 8.24
N GLN A 89 30.72 -23.87 9.54
CA GLN A 89 29.40 -23.48 10.03
C GLN A 89 28.96 -22.13 9.44
N THR A 90 29.86 -21.15 9.46
CA THR A 90 29.60 -19.82 8.88
C THR A 90 29.26 -19.91 7.40
N ARG A 91 29.96 -20.79 6.65
CA ARG A 91 29.65 -21.03 5.24
C ARG A 91 28.25 -21.62 5.05
N LEU A 92 27.87 -22.62 5.85
CA LEU A 92 26.53 -23.23 5.76
C LEU A 92 25.41 -22.21 6.05
N ASP A 93 25.64 -21.33 7.02
CA ASP A 93 24.71 -20.25 7.35
C ASP A 93 24.61 -19.24 6.19
N LEU A 94 25.73 -18.89 5.57
CA LEU A 94 25.77 -18.03 4.38
C LEU A 94 25.06 -18.66 3.17
N ASP A 95 25.24 -19.97 2.94
CA ASP A 95 24.56 -20.69 1.87
C ASP A 95 23.04 -20.68 2.09
N THR A 96 22.60 -20.91 3.33
CA THR A 96 21.19 -20.83 3.73
C THR A 96 20.62 -19.42 3.52
N LEU A 97 21.36 -18.39 3.93
CA LEU A 97 20.99 -16.99 3.74
C LEU A 97 20.91 -16.63 2.25
N HIS A 98 21.85 -17.11 1.44
CA HIS A 98 21.89 -16.88 0.00
C HIS A 98 20.67 -17.47 -0.71
N ILE A 99 20.28 -18.69 -0.36
CA ILE A 99 19.07 -19.33 -0.89
C ILE A 99 17.83 -18.52 -0.54
N ARG A 100 17.70 -18.09 0.74
CA ARG A 100 16.59 -17.25 1.19
C ARG A 100 16.57 -15.91 0.47
N PHE A 101 17.73 -15.27 0.30
CA PHE A 101 17.86 -14.01 -0.41
C PHE A 101 17.40 -14.13 -1.87
N LYS A 102 17.85 -15.16 -2.59
CA LYS A 102 17.41 -15.43 -3.98
C LYS A 102 15.90 -15.60 -4.07
N ARG A 103 15.29 -16.38 -3.16
CA ARG A 103 13.84 -16.58 -3.10
C ARG A 103 13.10 -15.26 -2.86
N LEU A 104 13.55 -14.46 -1.91
CA LEU A 104 12.93 -13.16 -1.59
C LEU A 104 13.09 -12.16 -2.74
N GLN A 105 14.24 -12.15 -3.42
CA GLN A 105 14.45 -11.28 -4.58
C GLN A 105 13.53 -11.66 -5.74
N ALA A 106 13.34 -12.96 -6.00
CA ALA A 106 12.38 -13.45 -6.99
C ALA A 106 10.95 -13.06 -6.62
N ALA A 107 10.54 -13.27 -5.35
CA ALA A 107 9.21 -12.89 -4.87
C ALA A 107 8.97 -11.38 -4.97
N ARG A 108 9.98 -10.55 -4.63
CA ARG A 108 9.89 -9.08 -4.77
C ARG A 108 9.69 -8.66 -6.22
N LYS A 109 10.35 -9.31 -7.19
CA LYS A 109 10.17 -9.02 -8.62
C LYS A 109 8.77 -9.35 -9.12
N LEU A 110 8.06 -10.26 -8.46
CA LEU A 110 6.68 -10.62 -8.77
C LEU A 110 5.66 -9.67 -8.12
N LEU A 111 6.08 -8.78 -7.22
CA LEU A 111 5.16 -7.79 -6.65
C LEU A 111 4.71 -6.81 -7.74
N PRO A 112 3.42 -6.44 -7.76
CA PRO A 112 2.92 -5.42 -8.67
C PRO A 112 3.71 -4.12 -8.50
N THR A 113 4.11 -3.50 -9.60
CA THR A 113 4.75 -2.18 -9.59
C THR A 113 3.77 -1.06 -9.26
N ASN A 114 2.49 -1.28 -9.56
CA ASN A 114 1.39 -0.37 -9.31
C ASN A 114 0.32 -1.07 -8.46
N ILE A 115 -0.32 -0.31 -7.58
CA ILE A 115 -1.41 -0.79 -6.73
C ILE A 115 -2.62 -1.21 -7.58
N LEU A 116 -2.87 -0.48 -8.67
CA LEU A 116 -3.98 -0.73 -9.60
C LEU A 116 -3.53 -1.65 -10.73
N SER A 117 -4.32 -2.69 -10.99
CA SER A 117 -4.14 -3.52 -12.19
C SER A 117 -4.60 -2.75 -13.44
N GLN A 118 -4.27 -3.28 -14.63
CA GLN A 118 -4.76 -2.71 -15.89
C GLN A 118 -6.30 -2.75 -15.97
N ASP A 119 -6.93 -3.76 -15.38
CA ASP A 119 -8.39 -3.85 -15.30
C ASP A 119 -8.97 -2.77 -14.40
N ASP A 120 -8.31 -2.45 -13.30
CA ASP A 120 -8.77 -1.40 -12.38
C ASP A 120 -8.64 -0.03 -13.03
N ILE A 121 -7.56 0.22 -13.78
CA ILE A 121 -7.40 1.44 -14.59
C ILE A 121 -8.54 1.57 -15.61
N ARG A 122 -8.91 0.47 -16.29
CA ARG A 122 -10.02 0.47 -17.25
C ARG A 122 -11.38 0.74 -16.58
N LYS A 123 -11.65 0.13 -15.43
CA LYS A 123 -12.88 0.39 -14.64
C LYS A 123 -12.97 1.85 -14.23
N LEU A 124 -11.89 2.43 -13.72
CA LEU A 124 -11.86 3.84 -13.29
C LEU A 124 -12.02 4.80 -14.48
N ALA A 125 -11.42 4.48 -15.63
CA ALA A 125 -11.61 5.27 -16.84
C ALA A 125 -13.07 5.21 -17.33
N SER A 126 -13.69 4.02 -17.35
CA SER A 126 -15.11 3.87 -17.69
C SER A 126 -16.00 4.65 -16.71
N LEU A 127 -15.75 4.52 -15.39
CA LEU A 127 -16.46 5.28 -14.35
C LEU A 127 -16.37 6.79 -14.56
N ASN A 128 -15.17 7.31 -14.82
CA ASN A 128 -14.95 8.74 -15.05
C ASN A 128 -15.69 9.23 -16.30
N SER A 129 -15.51 8.53 -17.43
CA SER A 129 -16.17 8.90 -18.69
C SER A 129 -17.70 8.86 -18.58
N GLY A 130 -18.23 7.86 -17.86
CA GLY A 130 -19.65 7.73 -17.58
C GLY A 130 -20.19 8.86 -16.70
N LEU A 131 -19.42 9.30 -15.70
CA LEU A 131 -19.79 10.42 -14.83
C LEU A 131 -19.83 11.72 -15.62
N VAL A 132 -18.76 12.03 -16.37
CA VAL A 132 -18.65 13.24 -17.18
C VAL A 132 -19.80 13.34 -18.19
N SER A 133 -20.04 12.28 -18.96
CA SER A 133 -21.14 12.25 -19.94
C SER A 133 -22.51 12.47 -19.30
N ARG A 134 -22.75 11.91 -18.10
CA ARG A 134 -24.02 12.12 -17.39
C ARG A 134 -24.16 13.53 -16.86
N LEU A 135 -23.09 14.15 -16.37
CA LEU A 135 -23.13 15.52 -15.89
C LEU A 135 -23.45 16.51 -17.01
N GLU A 136 -22.94 16.27 -18.21
CA GLU A 136 -23.35 17.02 -19.42
C GLU A 136 -24.84 16.85 -19.69
N LYS A 137 -25.36 15.61 -19.70
CA LYS A 137 -26.80 15.33 -19.88
C LYS A 137 -27.67 15.98 -18.80
N TYR A 138 -27.22 15.97 -17.55
CA TYR A 138 -27.98 16.46 -16.40
C TYR A 138 -27.89 17.98 -16.23
N THR A 139 -27.33 18.68 -17.21
CA THR A 139 -27.19 20.14 -17.23
C THR A 139 -26.41 20.67 -16.03
N PHE A 140 -25.30 20.01 -15.67
CA PHE A 140 -24.35 20.51 -14.68
C PHE A 140 -23.78 21.87 -15.12
N SER A 141 -23.62 22.81 -14.18
CA SER A 141 -23.34 24.20 -14.54
C SER A 141 -22.27 24.89 -13.70
N SER A 142 -21.85 24.30 -12.57
CA SER A 142 -20.88 24.92 -11.65
C SER A 142 -19.51 25.13 -12.32
N PHE A 143 -19.11 24.21 -13.21
CA PHE A 143 -17.90 24.29 -14.02
C PHE A 143 -17.96 23.25 -15.16
N SER A 144 -16.91 23.14 -15.99
CA SER A 144 -16.87 22.13 -17.05
C SER A 144 -16.84 20.70 -16.45
N PRO A 145 -17.77 19.80 -16.82
CA PRO A 145 -17.78 18.41 -16.36
C PRO A 145 -16.45 17.67 -16.61
N GLU A 146 -15.72 18.02 -17.66
CA GLU A 146 -14.42 17.41 -18.01
C GLU A 146 -13.33 17.62 -16.94
N LEU A 147 -13.50 18.62 -16.07
CA LEU A 147 -12.58 18.88 -14.95
C LEU A 147 -12.76 17.90 -13.78
N ILE A 148 -13.77 17.03 -13.85
CA ILE A 148 -14.03 16.02 -12.82
C ILE A 148 -13.21 14.78 -13.13
N GLU A 149 -12.53 14.31 -12.10
CA GLU A 149 -11.73 13.10 -12.12
C GLU A 149 -12.11 12.19 -10.96
N ILE A 150 -12.12 10.88 -11.19
CA ILE A 150 -12.22 9.89 -10.11
C ILE A 150 -10.85 9.72 -9.47
N SER A 151 -10.77 9.99 -8.17
CA SER A 151 -9.57 9.76 -7.38
C SER A 151 -9.13 8.29 -7.42
N ARG A 152 -7.84 8.06 -7.64
CA ARG A 152 -7.25 6.72 -7.65
C ARG A 152 -7.05 6.13 -6.25
N GLU A 153 -7.25 6.94 -5.20
CA GLU A 153 -7.03 6.54 -3.81
C GLU A 153 -8.34 6.18 -3.11
N ASN A 154 -9.35 7.05 -3.19
CA ASN A 154 -10.62 6.88 -2.49
C ASN A 154 -11.81 6.64 -3.44
N TYR A 155 -11.59 6.66 -4.75
CA TYR A 155 -12.58 6.42 -5.80
C TYR A 155 -13.74 7.43 -5.83
N GLN A 156 -13.62 8.55 -5.14
CA GLN A 156 -14.62 9.61 -5.15
C GLN A 156 -14.35 10.58 -6.32
N PRO A 157 -15.40 11.24 -6.83
CA PRO A 157 -15.25 12.38 -7.73
C PRO A 157 -14.45 13.50 -7.05
N THR A 158 -13.45 14.01 -7.75
CA THR A 158 -12.57 15.11 -7.31
C THR A 158 -12.36 16.10 -8.44
N ARG A 159 -11.89 17.30 -8.11
CA ARG A 159 -11.43 18.30 -9.08
C ARG A 159 -10.03 18.72 -8.70
N GLU A 160 -9.07 18.58 -9.61
CA GLU A 160 -7.65 18.86 -9.35
C GLU A 160 -7.09 18.16 -8.09
N GLY A 161 -7.65 16.98 -7.75
CA GLY A 161 -7.29 16.22 -6.55
C GLY A 161 -7.93 16.70 -5.24
N TYR A 162 -8.80 17.73 -5.29
CA TYR A 162 -9.54 18.25 -4.15
C TYR A 162 -11.01 17.80 -4.15
N ASP A 163 -11.61 17.83 -2.95
CA ASP A 163 -13.04 17.59 -2.78
C ASP A 163 -13.86 18.69 -3.47
N ILE A 164 -14.91 18.26 -4.17
CA ILE A 164 -15.73 19.11 -5.03
C ILE A 164 -16.68 20.01 -4.23
N GLY A 165 -16.92 19.69 -2.95
CA GLY A 165 -17.96 20.34 -2.13
C GLY A 165 -17.90 21.86 -2.02
N PHE A 166 -16.73 22.50 -2.16
CA PHE A 166 -16.59 23.96 -2.07
C PHE A 166 -16.94 24.70 -3.36
N ASP A 167 -16.78 24.06 -4.52
CA ASP A 167 -16.90 24.68 -5.84
C ASP A 167 -18.24 24.37 -6.54
N THR A 168 -19.11 23.58 -5.90
CA THR A 168 -20.42 23.18 -6.47
C THR A 168 -21.58 23.77 -5.72
N SER A 169 -22.59 24.23 -6.47
CA SER A 169 -23.92 24.49 -5.91
C SER A 169 -24.55 23.21 -5.35
N ALA A 170 -25.49 23.35 -4.41
CA ALA A 170 -26.19 22.21 -3.82
C ALA A 170 -26.88 21.33 -4.87
N SER A 171 -27.49 21.94 -5.90
CA SER A 171 -28.16 21.23 -6.98
C SER A 171 -27.18 20.47 -7.89
N ASP A 172 -25.98 21.00 -8.10
CA ASP A 172 -24.92 20.32 -8.86
C ASP A 172 -24.22 19.22 -8.05
N GLY A 173 -24.09 19.39 -6.73
CA GLY A 173 -23.65 18.32 -5.84
C GLY A 173 -24.56 17.08 -5.92
N ILE A 174 -25.87 17.28 -5.94
CA ILE A 174 -26.84 16.19 -6.15
C ILE A 174 -26.69 15.54 -7.54
N ARG A 175 -26.45 16.33 -8.60
CA ARG A 175 -26.21 15.78 -9.95
C ARG A 175 -24.95 14.92 -10.02
N ILE A 176 -23.90 15.27 -9.28
CA ILE A 176 -22.69 14.44 -9.15
C ILE A 176 -23.04 13.11 -8.49
N ILE A 177 -23.82 13.11 -7.41
CA ILE A 177 -24.26 11.88 -6.75
C ILE A 177 -25.05 11.00 -7.72
N TRP A 178 -26.02 11.58 -8.45
CA TRP A 178 -26.79 10.86 -9.45
C TRP A 178 -25.92 10.25 -10.55
N GLY A 179 -25.08 11.07 -11.18
CA GLY A 179 -24.18 10.64 -12.25
C GLY A 179 -23.23 9.56 -11.79
N TYR A 180 -22.68 9.69 -10.58
CA TYR A 180 -21.73 8.75 -10.01
C TYR A 180 -22.37 7.39 -9.72
N LEU A 181 -23.56 7.37 -9.09
CA LEU A 181 -24.27 6.13 -8.77
C LEU A 181 -24.70 5.36 -10.04
N ILE A 182 -25.24 6.05 -11.04
CA ILE A 182 -25.61 5.38 -12.30
C ILE A 182 -24.37 4.92 -13.06
N SER A 183 -23.26 5.67 -13.00
CA SER A 183 -22.00 5.25 -13.63
C SER A 183 -21.38 4.04 -12.94
N LEU A 184 -21.45 3.96 -11.60
CA LEU A 184 -21.05 2.76 -10.85
C LEU A 184 -21.88 1.54 -11.24
N PHE A 185 -23.20 1.71 -11.36
CA PHE A 185 -24.10 0.66 -11.84
C PHE A 185 -23.70 0.19 -13.24
N ALA A 186 -23.44 1.12 -14.16
CA ALA A 186 -23.00 0.80 -15.53
C ALA A 186 -21.67 0.04 -15.56
N VAL A 187 -20.66 0.49 -14.80
CA VAL A 187 -19.37 -0.21 -14.66
C VAL A 187 -19.56 -1.61 -14.06
N GLY A 188 -20.53 -1.76 -13.14
CA GLY A 188 -20.89 -3.04 -12.57
C GLY A 188 -21.46 -4.04 -13.57
N HIS A 189 -22.06 -3.55 -14.65
CA HIS A 189 -22.54 -4.38 -15.78
C HIS A 189 -21.45 -4.63 -16.83
N GLU A 190 -20.56 -3.67 -17.07
CA GLU A 190 -19.50 -3.77 -18.07
C GLU A 190 -18.33 -4.68 -17.62
N PHE A 191 -18.00 -4.66 -16.33
CA PHE A 191 -16.87 -5.38 -15.76
C PHE A 191 -17.31 -6.38 -14.68
N SER A 192 -16.48 -7.39 -14.44
CA SER A 192 -16.63 -8.25 -13.27
C SER A 192 -16.30 -7.46 -12.00
N THR A 193 -17.34 -7.03 -11.29
CA THR A 193 -17.25 -6.27 -10.03
C THR A 193 -18.13 -6.91 -8.96
N ASN A 194 -18.10 -6.33 -7.75
CA ASN A 194 -18.99 -6.71 -6.64
C ASN A 194 -20.22 -5.80 -6.55
N HIS A 195 -20.55 -5.02 -7.61
CA HIS A 195 -21.73 -4.16 -7.59
C HIS A 195 -23.00 -5.03 -7.49
N PRO A 196 -23.95 -4.72 -6.59
CA PRO A 196 -25.11 -5.58 -6.32
C PRO A 196 -26.17 -5.60 -7.45
N GLY A 197 -25.93 -4.89 -8.56
CA GLY A 197 -26.89 -4.76 -9.65
C GLY A 197 -28.17 -4.00 -9.26
N VAL A 198 -28.15 -3.22 -8.18
CA VAL A 198 -29.30 -2.42 -7.74
C VAL A 198 -28.85 -1.03 -7.30
N VAL A 199 -29.63 0.01 -7.65
CA VAL A 199 -29.51 1.37 -7.12
C VAL A 199 -30.88 1.85 -6.66
N ILE A 200 -30.94 2.50 -5.50
CA ILE A 200 -32.19 3.04 -4.95
C ILE A 200 -31.98 4.53 -4.67
N PHE A 201 -32.83 5.36 -5.26
CA PHE A 201 -32.91 6.78 -4.98
C PHE A 201 -34.15 7.06 -4.13
N ASP A 202 -33.94 7.67 -2.97
CA ASP A 202 -35.02 8.12 -2.08
C ASP A 202 -35.12 9.65 -2.14
N GLU A 203 -36.23 10.15 -2.68
CA GLU A 203 -36.48 11.57 -2.97
C GLU A 203 -35.28 12.27 -3.61
N PRO A 204 -34.82 11.82 -4.80
CA PRO A 204 -33.62 12.37 -5.43
C PRO A 204 -33.68 13.90 -5.63
N ARG A 205 -34.88 14.49 -5.72
CA ARG A 205 -35.11 15.92 -6.00
C ARG A 205 -35.10 16.83 -4.74
N GLN A 206 -34.55 16.40 -3.60
CA GLN A 206 -34.59 17.15 -2.33
C GLN A 206 -34.04 18.60 -2.37
N GLN A 207 -33.21 18.99 -3.34
CA GLN A 207 -32.58 20.34 -3.44
C GLN A 207 -33.10 21.17 -4.63
N GLU A 208 -34.39 21.05 -4.96
CA GLU A 208 -35.05 21.76 -6.09
C GLU A 208 -34.31 21.62 -7.44
N ALA A 209 -33.70 20.46 -7.69
CA ALA A 209 -33.10 20.19 -8.99
C ALA A 209 -34.15 20.38 -10.10
N ASN A 210 -33.72 21.01 -11.20
CA ASN A 210 -34.61 21.38 -12.30
C ASN A 210 -35.30 20.12 -12.85
N LYS A 211 -36.59 20.23 -13.17
CA LYS A 211 -37.42 19.18 -13.78
C LYS A 211 -36.77 18.55 -15.01
N VAL A 212 -36.04 19.36 -15.80
CA VAL A 212 -35.30 18.88 -16.98
C VAL A 212 -34.21 17.89 -16.58
N SER A 213 -33.33 18.27 -15.64
CA SER A 213 -32.27 17.38 -15.14
C SER A 213 -32.83 16.10 -14.54
N PHE A 214 -33.96 16.19 -13.83
CA PHE A 214 -34.62 15.02 -13.24
C PHE A 214 -35.23 14.09 -14.31
N ALA A 215 -35.82 14.65 -15.36
CA ALA A 215 -36.33 13.84 -16.48
C ALA A 215 -35.19 13.11 -17.21
N GLU A 216 -34.04 13.77 -17.41
CA GLU A 216 -32.85 13.14 -17.99
C GLU A 216 -32.28 12.04 -17.10
N LEU A 217 -32.29 12.22 -15.77
CA LEU A 217 -31.94 11.16 -14.82
C LEU A 217 -32.82 9.93 -14.97
N LEU A 218 -34.14 10.11 -15.02
CA LEU A 218 -35.11 9.02 -15.15
C LEU A 218 -34.90 8.24 -16.45
N LYS A 219 -34.71 8.94 -17.57
CA LYS A 219 -34.41 8.32 -18.87
C LYS A 219 -33.09 7.57 -18.85
N ASP A 220 -32.01 8.20 -18.36
CA ASP A 220 -30.69 7.57 -18.32
C ASP A 220 -30.70 6.32 -17.44
N ALA A 221 -31.42 6.33 -16.31
CA ALA A 221 -31.62 5.17 -15.45
C ALA A 221 -32.39 4.05 -16.15
N ALA A 222 -33.50 4.37 -16.83
CA ALA A 222 -34.28 3.39 -17.58
C ALA A 222 -33.45 2.77 -18.71
N GLN A 223 -32.65 3.57 -19.42
CA GLN A 223 -31.78 3.09 -20.49
C GLN A 223 -30.63 2.22 -19.96
N THR A 224 -29.99 2.64 -18.86
CA THR A 224 -28.85 1.92 -18.28
C THR A 224 -29.25 0.55 -17.73
N SER A 225 -30.47 0.41 -17.19
CA SER A 225 -30.98 -0.86 -16.64
C SER A 225 -31.55 -1.84 -17.67
N LYS A 226 -31.63 -1.47 -18.96
CA LYS A 226 -32.16 -2.36 -20.03
C LYS A 226 -31.47 -3.72 -20.11
N ASN A 227 -30.17 -3.76 -19.83
CA ASN A 227 -29.35 -4.96 -19.97
C ASN A 227 -29.20 -5.76 -18.67
N GLY A 228 -30.03 -5.46 -17.66
CA GLY A 228 -30.06 -6.14 -16.37
C GLY A 228 -29.91 -5.19 -15.19
N GLY A 229 -30.08 -5.75 -13.99
CA GLY A 229 -30.09 -4.98 -12.75
C GLY A 229 -31.40 -4.18 -12.56
N GLN A 230 -31.46 -3.39 -11.48
CA GLN A 230 -32.64 -2.63 -11.13
C GLN A 230 -32.28 -1.25 -10.59
N ILE A 231 -32.93 -0.20 -11.10
CA ILE A 231 -32.82 1.15 -10.54
C ILE A 231 -34.21 1.55 -10.04
N ILE A 232 -34.31 1.86 -8.75
CA ILE A 232 -35.56 2.14 -8.05
C ILE A 232 -35.57 3.61 -7.65
N PHE A 233 -36.68 4.29 -7.91
CA PHE A 233 -36.93 5.66 -7.47
C PHE A 233 -38.13 5.66 -6.52
N ALA A 234 -37.92 6.16 -5.30
CA ALA A 234 -38.99 6.56 -4.39
C ALA A 234 -39.11 8.08 -4.46
N THR A 235 -40.26 8.60 -4.89
CA THR A 235 -40.43 10.05 -5.04
C THR A 235 -41.88 10.50 -4.85
N SER A 236 -42.04 11.73 -4.40
CA SER A 236 -43.31 12.44 -4.22
C SER A 236 -43.77 13.23 -5.45
N GLU A 237 -43.04 13.17 -6.56
CA GLU A 237 -43.41 13.83 -7.82
C GLU A 237 -44.71 13.29 -8.42
N GLU A 238 -45.44 14.15 -9.15
CA GLU A 238 -46.69 13.77 -9.78
C GLU A 238 -46.48 12.70 -10.86
N GLU A 239 -47.37 11.70 -10.87
CA GLU A 239 -47.34 10.59 -11.83
C GLU A 239 -47.35 11.07 -13.28
N SER A 240 -48.09 12.15 -13.58
CA SER A 240 -48.14 12.77 -14.91
C SER A 240 -46.75 13.23 -15.39
N VAL A 241 -45.94 13.81 -14.50
CA VAL A 241 -44.58 14.29 -14.76
C VAL A 241 -43.64 13.11 -15.00
N LEU A 242 -43.76 12.05 -14.18
CA LEU A 242 -42.94 10.84 -14.32
C LEU A 242 -43.23 10.12 -15.65
N ARG A 243 -44.50 9.99 -16.02
CA ARG A 243 -44.91 9.38 -17.30
C ARG A 243 -44.42 10.17 -18.50
N ALA A 244 -44.50 11.50 -18.45
CA ALA A 244 -43.99 12.36 -19.51
C ALA A 244 -42.46 12.26 -19.63
N ALA A 245 -41.74 12.19 -18.50
CA ALA A 245 -40.28 12.04 -18.50
C ALA A 245 -39.82 10.69 -19.05
N LEU A 246 -40.56 9.61 -18.78
CA LEU A 246 -40.23 8.24 -19.17
C LEU A 246 -40.92 7.78 -20.47
N GLU A 247 -41.46 8.72 -21.26
CA GLU A 247 -42.10 8.39 -22.53
C GLU A 247 -41.12 7.67 -23.48
N GLY A 248 -41.52 6.49 -23.97
CA GLY A 248 -40.70 5.66 -24.86
C GLY A 248 -39.71 4.73 -24.16
N GLU A 249 -39.56 4.80 -22.83
CA GLU A 249 -38.68 3.92 -22.06
C GLU A 249 -39.43 2.75 -21.40
N GLN A 250 -38.72 1.69 -21.07
CA GLN A 250 -39.27 0.56 -20.33
C GLN A 250 -39.15 0.80 -18.82
N TYR A 251 -40.27 0.86 -18.12
CA TYR A 251 -40.31 1.07 -16.67
C TYR A 251 -41.56 0.46 -16.04
N THR A 252 -41.54 0.35 -14.70
CA THR A 252 -42.72 0.02 -13.90
C THR A 252 -42.96 1.15 -12.91
N ILE A 253 -44.23 1.54 -12.72
CA ILE A 253 -44.63 2.56 -11.75
C ILE A 253 -45.68 1.99 -10.81
N ALA A 254 -45.46 2.21 -9.51
CA ALA A 254 -46.43 1.90 -8.46
C ALA A 254 -46.80 3.23 -7.78
N ALA A 255 -47.96 3.77 -8.14
CA ALA A 255 -48.50 4.99 -7.55
C ALA A 255 -49.44 4.64 -6.39
N PHE A 256 -49.40 5.45 -5.32
CA PHE A 256 -50.27 5.30 -4.15
C PHE A 256 -51.04 6.61 -3.97
N ASP A 257 -52.37 6.56 -4.05
CA ASP A 257 -53.18 7.75 -3.85
C ASP A 257 -53.22 8.10 -2.36
N LYS A 258 -53.26 9.40 -2.03
CA LYS A 258 -53.52 9.86 -0.67
C LYS A 258 -54.85 9.33 -0.13
N ILE A 259 -55.82 9.08 -1.02
CA ILE A 259 -57.13 8.49 -0.68
C ILE A 259 -56.96 7.06 -0.14
N ASP A 260 -55.97 6.31 -0.62
CA ASP A 260 -55.68 4.94 -0.17
C ASP A 260 -55.04 4.91 1.24
N GLY A 261 -54.77 6.08 1.84
CA GLY A 261 -54.17 6.20 3.16
C GLY A 261 -52.69 5.83 3.19
N LYS A 262 -52.16 5.54 4.39
CA LYS A 262 -50.73 5.21 4.55
C LYS A 262 -50.42 3.80 4.03
N LEU A 263 -49.27 3.67 3.40
CA LEU A 263 -48.73 2.41 2.87
C LEU A 263 -48.49 1.38 4.00
N ILE A 264 -47.99 1.84 5.15
CA ILE A 264 -47.94 1.06 6.39
C ILE A 264 -49.20 1.35 7.21
N ARG A 265 -50.05 0.33 7.37
CA ARG A 265 -51.29 0.41 8.14
C ARG A 265 -51.12 -0.30 9.49
N LYS A 266 -51.72 0.24 10.56
CA LYS A 266 -51.85 -0.52 11.82
C LYS A 266 -52.70 -1.75 11.54
N PHE A 267 -52.29 -2.90 12.09
CA PHE A 267 -53.13 -4.08 12.10
C PHE A 267 -54.48 -3.73 12.73
N PRO A 268 -55.61 -4.15 12.13
CA PRO A 268 -56.91 -3.91 12.73
C PRO A 268 -56.95 -4.62 14.08
N THR A 269 -56.99 -3.85 15.16
CA THR A 269 -57.34 -4.36 16.48
C THR A 269 -58.82 -4.70 16.43
N SER A 270 -59.13 -5.98 16.26
CA SER A 270 -60.46 -6.53 16.49
C SER A 270 -60.89 -6.16 17.91
N ALA A 271 -62.00 -5.40 18.00
CA ALA A 271 -62.68 -5.06 19.24
C ALA A 271 -63.49 -6.25 19.77
#